data_AF-A0A1H0B4F5-F1
#
_entry.id   AF-A0A1H0B4F5-F1
#
_cell.length_a   1.000
_cell.length_b   1.000
_cell.length_c   1.000
_cell.angle_alpha   90.00
_cell.angle_beta   90.00
_cell.angle_gamma   90.00
#
_symmetry.space_group_name_H-M   'P 1'
#
loop_
_entity.id
_entity.type
_entity.pdbx_description
1 polymer ?
#
loop_
_entity_poly.entity_id
_entity_poly.type
_entity_poly.pdbx_seq_one_letter_code
_entity_poly.pdbx_strand_id
1 'polypeptide(L)'
;MNKLDKFSILLWLIVGVLSLVALFKNLLVNNLGIENINTLTNLIFIFASIIQIVYLVKKKNQHFKNEDATIDDKLLQLLKEGKDVQAVKHAREALGLSLVEGKQYIDTLKRELGE
;
A
#
# COMPACT_ATOMS: atom_id res chain seq x y z
N MET A 1 15.03 -32.46 33.02
CA MET A 1 13.56 -32.45 32.90
C MET A 1 13.12 -33.80 32.39
N ASN A 2 12.51 -34.59 33.28
CA ASN A 2 12.20 -35.99 33.03
C ASN A 2 11.03 -36.12 32.05
N LYS A 3 10.88 -37.30 31.41
CA LYS A 3 9.75 -37.55 30.48
C LYS A 3 8.39 -37.26 31.13
N LEU A 4 8.28 -37.48 32.44
CA LEU A 4 7.09 -37.20 33.24
C LEU A 4 6.81 -35.69 33.40
N ASP A 5 7.83 -34.87 33.58
CA ASP A 5 7.68 -33.41 33.72
C ASP A 5 7.19 -32.78 32.40
N LYS A 6 7.70 -33.27 31.27
CA LYS A 6 7.29 -32.80 29.94
C LYS A 6 5.82 -33.13 29.66
N PHE A 7 5.32 -34.28 30.11
CA PHE A 7 3.93 -34.66 29.97
C PHE A 7 3.00 -33.76 30.81
N SER A 8 3.42 -33.44 32.04
CA SER A 8 2.68 -32.52 32.92
C SER A 8 2.53 -31.11 32.32
N ILE A 9 3.62 -30.57 31.74
CA ILE A 9 3.59 -29.26 31.07
C ILE A 9 2.66 -29.29 29.85
N LEU A 10 2.70 -30.36 29.05
CA LEU A 10 1.83 -30.52 27.89
C LEU A 10 0.35 -30.56 28.31
N LEU A 11 0.04 -31.26 29.41
CA LEU A 11 -1.32 -31.35 29.94
C LEU A 11 -1.83 -29.98 30.41
N TRP A 12 -1.02 -29.23 31.15
CA TRP A 12 -1.37 -27.86 31.58
C TRP A 12 -1.53 -26.89 30.42
N LEU A 13 -0.75 -27.06 29.35
CA LEU A 13 -0.88 -26.27 28.13
C LEU A 13 -2.23 -26.54 27.45
N ILE A 14 -2.63 -27.81 27.34
CA ILE A 14 -3.93 -28.20 26.77
C ILE A 14 -5.08 -27.63 27.62
N VAL A 15 -5.01 -27.77 28.95
CA VAL A 15 -6.01 -27.21 29.87
C VAL A 15 -6.10 -25.69 29.75
N GLY A 16 -4.95 -25.01 29.65
CA GLY A 16 -4.88 -23.57 29.45
C GLY A 16 -5.55 -23.14 28.14
N VAL A 17 -5.29 -23.85 27.04
CA VAL A 17 -5.91 -23.56 25.73
C VAL A 17 -7.42 -23.78 25.77
N LEU A 18 -7.90 -24.84 26.42
CA LEU A 18 -9.33 -25.10 26.57
C LEU A 18 -10.03 -24.02 27.41
N SER A 19 -9.41 -23.60 28.50
CA SER A 19 -9.91 -22.50 29.34
C SER A 19 -9.98 -21.18 28.56
N LEU A 20 -8.95 -20.90 27.74
CA LEU A 20 -8.92 -19.72 26.89
C LEU A 20 -10.03 -19.72 25.84
N VAL A 21 -10.31 -20.86 25.22
CA VAL A 21 -11.42 -21.01 24.25
C VAL A 21 -12.78 -20.77 24.94
N ALA A 22 -12.97 -21.29 26.15
CA ALA A 22 -14.19 -21.08 26.93
C ALA A 22 -14.39 -19.59 27.28
N LEU A 23 -13.34 -18.92 27.73
CA LEU A 23 -13.36 -17.47 28.02
C LEU A 23 -13.67 -16.66 26.76
N PHE A 24 -13.09 -17.03 25.61
CA PHE A 24 -13.33 -16.36 24.35
C PHE A 24 -14.79 -16.50 23.89
N LYS A 25 -15.37 -17.70 24.02
CA LYS A 25 -16.80 -17.94 23.74
C LYS A 25 -17.68 -17.09 24.67
N ASN A 26 -17.37 -17.06 25.96
CA ASN A 26 -18.11 -16.27 26.96
C ASN A 26 -18.06 -14.77 26.65
N LEU A 27 -16.91 -14.27 26.22
CA LEU A 27 -16.71 -12.87 25.81
C LEU A 27 -17.52 -12.53 24.55
N LEU A 28 -17.48 -13.39 23.53
CA LEU A 28 -18.23 -13.18 22.28
C LEU A 28 -19.75 -13.22 22.48
N VAL A 29 -20.25 -14.21 23.23
CA VAL A 29 -21.70 -14.42 23.40
C VAL A 29 -22.28 -13.41 24.38
N ASN A 30 -21.67 -13.23 25.56
CA ASN A 30 -22.31 -12.45 26.63
C ASN A 30 -22.03 -10.95 26.55
N ASN A 31 -20.90 -10.52 25.99
CA ASN A 31 -20.53 -9.10 25.95
C ASN A 31 -20.86 -8.45 24.60
N LEU A 32 -20.79 -9.20 23.50
CA LEU A 32 -21.09 -8.70 22.16
C LEU A 32 -22.47 -9.15 21.64
N GLY A 33 -23.20 -9.98 22.40
CA GLY A 33 -24.53 -10.46 22.00
C GLY A 33 -24.52 -11.33 20.75
N ILE A 34 -23.36 -11.94 20.41
CA ILE A 34 -23.19 -12.73 19.19
C ILE A 34 -23.72 -14.14 19.48
N GLU A 35 -25.04 -14.29 19.45
CA GLU A 35 -25.72 -15.58 19.62
C GLU A 35 -25.81 -16.36 18.30
N ASN A 36 -25.76 -15.64 17.17
CA ASN A 36 -25.99 -16.22 15.85
C ASN A 36 -24.70 -16.27 15.02
N ILE A 37 -24.33 -17.47 14.56
CA ILE A 37 -23.14 -17.69 13.73
C ILE A 37 -23.13 -16.83 12.46
N ASN A 38 -24.32 -16.49 11.93
CA ASN A 38 -24.47 -15.63 10.76
C ASN A 38 -24.03 -14.18 11.03
N THR A 39 -24.19 -13.70 12.26
CA THR A 39 -23.70 -12.36 12.63
C THR A 39 -22.18 -12.32 12.70
N LEU A 40 -21.56 -13.42 13.14
CA LEU A 40 -20.11 -13.58 13.17
C LEU A 40 -19.51 -13.66 11.77
N THR A 41 -20.13 -14.44 10.86
CA THR A 41 -19.65 -14.54 9.47
C THR A 41 -19.78 -13.21 8.73
N ASN A 42 -20.90 -12.49 8.92
CA ASN A 42 -21.07 -11.15 8.34
C ASN A 42 -20.03 -10.16 8.89
N LEU A 43 -19.74 -10.20 10.19
CA LEU A 43 -18.74 -9.34 10.81
C LEU A 43 -17.33 -9.61 10.25
N ILE A 44 -16.93 -10.89 10.16
CA ILE A 44 -15.66 -11.30 9.56
C ILE A 44 -15.57 -10.84 8.09
N PHE A 45 -16.66 -10.97 7.33
CA PHE A 45 -16.73 -10.55 5.95
C PHE A 45 -16.57 -9.03 5.79
N ILE A 46 -17.18 -8.24 6.67
CA ILE A 46 -17.01 -6.78 6.71
C ILE A 46 -15.55 -6.42 6.96
N PHE A 47 -14.90 -7.04 7.97
CA PHE A 47 -13.49 -6.79 8.24
C PHE A 47 -12.58 -7.17 7.06
N ALA A 48 -12.82 -8.32 6.43
CA ALA A 48 -12.07 -8.75 5.24
C ALA A 48 -12.23 -7.75 4.08
N SER A 49 -13.46 -7.27 3.87
CA SER A 49 -13.77 -6.28 2.83
C SER A 49 -13.06 -4.94 3.10
N ILE A 50 -13.02 -4.49 4.36
CA ILE A 50 -12.30 -3.27 4.75
C ILE A 50 -10.79 -3.42 4.47
N ILE A 51 -10.19 -4.55 4.85
CA ILE A 51 -8.77 -4.83 4.57
C ILE A 51 -8.49 -4.80 3.06
N GLN A 52 -9.36 -5.41 2.26
CA GLN A 52 -9.24 -5.42 0.80
C GLN A 52 -9.33 -4.00 0.20
N ILE A 53 -10.28 -3.19 0.65
CA ILE A 53 -10.43 -1.80 0.19
C ILE A 53 -9.19 -0.97 0.54
N VAL A 54 -8.68 -1.09 1.77
CA VAL A 54 -7.46 -0.37 2.20
C VAL A 54 -6.26 -0.76 1.34
N TYR A 55 -6.11 -2.04 1.02
CA TYR A 55 -5.06 -2.52 0.13
C TYR A 55 -5.17 -1.91 -1.28
N LEU A 56 -6.38 -1.89 -1.85
CA LEU A 56 -6.63 -1.32 -3.17
C LEU A 56 -6.35 0.19 -3.21
N VAL A 57 -6.76 0.94 -2.18
CA VAL A 57 -6.49 2.38 -2.07
C VAL A 57 -4.99 2.65 -2.01
N LYS A 58 -4.24 1.88 -1.20
CA LYS A 58 -2.79 2.01 -1.10
C LYS A 58 -2.10 1.73 -2.45
N LYS A 59 -2.53 0.67 -3.15
CA LYS A 59 -1.99 0.31 -4.47
C LYS A 59 -2.25 1.40 -5.52
N LYS A 60 -3.46 1.95 -5.56
CA LYS A 60 -3.83 3.02 -6.50
C LYS A 60 -3.09 4.33 -6.22
N ASN A 61 -2.94 4.71 -4.94
CA ASN A 61 -2.18 5.91 -4.56
C ASN A 61 -0.69 5.80 -4.92
N GLN A 62 -0.11 4.60 -4.90
CA GLN A 62 1.27 4.41 -5.35
C GLN A 62 1.42 4.57 -6.87
N HIS A 63 0.47 4.08 -7.66
CA HIS A 63 0.47 4.31 -9.12
C HIS A 63 0.25 5.78 -9.46
N PHE A 64 -0.71 6.45 -8.81
CA PHE A 64 -0.99 7.87 -9.03
C PHE A 64 0.21 8.77 -8.70
N LYS A 65 0.98 8.45 -7.65
CA LYS A 65 2.20 9.20 -7.30
C LYS A 65 3.36 9.02 -8.31
N ASN A 66 3.33 7.97 -9.12
CA ASN A 66 4.39 7.68 -10.09
C ASN A 66 4.03 8.14 -11.52
N GLU A 67 2.77 8.42 -11.80
CA GLU A 67 2.30 8.89 -13.12
C GLU A 67 2.38 10.42 -13.22
N ASP A 68 2.38 11.13 -12.09
CA ASP A 68 2.64 12.57 -12.03
C ASP A 68 4.14 12.84 -11.79
N ALA A 69 4.85 13.11 -12.89
CA ALA A 69 6.16 13.80 -12.93
C ALA A 69 7.44 13.05 -12.51
N THR A 70 7.72 11.86 -13.06
CA THR A 70 9.15 11.58 -13.34
C THR A 70 9.50 12.29 -14.63
N ILE A 71 9.98 13.53 -14.49
CA ILE A 71 10.73 14.19 -15.56
C ILE A 71 11.81 13.21 -16.00
N ASP A 72 11.77 12.79 -17.26
CA ASP A 72 12.69 11.79 -17.81
C ASP A 72 14.12 12.13 -17.39
N ASP A 73 14.82 11.17 -16.77
CA ASP A 73 16.20 11.34 -16.29
C ASP A 73 17.12 11.87 -17.39
N LYS A 74 16.86 11.47 -18.64
CA LYS A 74 17.58 11.95 -19.82
C LYS A 74 17.28 13.43 -20.11
N LEU A 75 16.04 13.87 -19.87
CA LEU A 75 15.67 15.27 -20.03
C LEU A 75 16.34 16.15 -18.98
N LEU A 76 16.39 15.69 -17.71
CA LEU A 76 17.12 16.38 -16.64
C LEU A 76 18.62 16.48 -16.95
N GLN A 77 19.23 15.43 -17.50
CA GLN A 77 20.62 15.46 -17.92
C GLN A 77 20.88 16.49 -19.04
N LEU A 78 20.01 16.52 -20.06
CA LEU A 78 20.14 17.48 -21.16
C LEU A 78 20.01 18.93 -20.70
N LEU A 79 19.14 19.21 -19.72
CA LEU A 79 19.00 20.53 -19.13
C LEU A 79 20.27 20.94 -18.35
N LYS A 80 20.79 20.07 -17.49
CA LYS A 80 22.05 20.31 -16.76
C LYS A 80 23.25 20.55 -17.66
N GLU A 81 23.28 19.91 -18.83
CA GLU A 81 24.33 20.07 -19.83
C GLU A 81 24.13 21.31 -20.73
N GLY A 82 23.06 22.10 -20.52
CA GLY A 82 22.72 23.29 -21.33
C GLY A 82 22.30 22.96 -22.76
N LYS A 83 21.86 21.73 -23.03
CA LYS A 83 21.52 21.21 -24.37
C LYS A 83 20.03 21.41 -24.68
N ASP A 84 19.58 22.65 -24.66
CA ASP A 84 18.16 23.03 -24.77
C ASP A 84 17.46 22.48 -26.01
N VAL A 85 18.12 22.54 -27.16
CA VAL A 85 17.55 22.05 -28.43
C VAL A 85 17.31 20.53 -28.36
N GLN A 86 18.21 19.79 -27.72
CA GLN A 86 18.08 18.34 -27.54
C GLN A 86 17.00 18.02 -26.49
N ALA A 87 16.90 18.82 -25.43
CA ALA A 87 15.86 18.70 -24.42
C ALA A 87 14.45 18.91 -25.03
N VAL A 88 14.28 19.96 -25.83
CA VAL A 88 13.02 20.22 -26.54
C VAL A 88 12.68 19.09 -27.50
N LYS A 89 13.67 18.59 -28.26
CA LYS A 89 13.46 17.45 -29.17
C LYS A 89 13.00 16.20 -28.41
N HIS A 90 13.69 15.87 -27.31
CA HIS A 90 13.40 14.71 -26.50
C HIS A 90 12.01 14.80 -25.84
N ALA A 91 11.62 15.96 -25.31
CA ALA A 91 10.30 16.19 -24.76
C ALA A 91 9.18 16.05 -25.80
N ARG A 92 9.40 16.53 -27.04
CA ARG A 92 8.43 16.36 -28.13
C ARG A 92 8.21 14.92 -28.52
N GLU A 93 9.29 14.15 -28.64
CA GLU A 93 9.23 12.74 -29.03
C GLU A 93 8.63 11.88 -27.92
N ALA A 94 8.96 12.15 -26.65
CA ALA A 94 8.48 11.37 -25.51
C ALA A 94 7.03 11.68 -25.12
N LEU A 95 6.60 12.94 -25.21
CA LEU A 95 5.28 13.40 -24.76
C LEU A 95 4.30 13.67 -25.92
N GLY A 96 4.74 13.49 -27.17
CA GLY A 96 3.91 13.73 -28.36
C GLY A 96 3.59 15.22 -28.61
N LEU A 97 4.42 16.13 -28.10
CA LEU A 97 4.19 17.57 -28.16
C LEU A 97 4.59 18.18 -29.51
N SER A 98 3.86 19.23 -29.91
CA SER A 98 4.28 20.10 -31.01
C SER A 98 5.56 20.88 -30.67
N LEU A 99 6.19 21.52 -31.66
CA LEU A 99 7.41 22.29 -31.43
C LEU A 99 7.23 23.43 -30.41
N VAL A 100 6.07 24.09 -30.47
CA VAL A 100 5.75 25.21 -29.57
C VAL A 100 5.52 24.70 -28.16
N GLU A 101 4.73 23.63 -28.01
CA GLU A 101 4.44 23.02 -26.70
C GLU A 101 5.69 22.44 -26.06
N GLY A 102 6.55 21.75 -26.83
CA GLY A 102 7.82 21.24 -26.34
C GLY A 102 8.75 22.34 -25.83
N LYS A 103 8.79 23.50 -26.51
CA LYS A 103 9.55 24.67 -26.03
C LYS A 103 8.97 25.23 -24.73
N GLN A 104 7.65 25.43 -24.68
CA GLN A 104 6.95 25.95 -23.49
C GLN A 104 7.11 25.04 -22.27
N TYR A 105 7.11 23.72 -22.50
CA TYR A 105 7.35 22.72 -21.47
C TYR A 105 8.75 22.86 -20.86
N ILE A 106 9.79 22.94 -21.70
CA ILE A 106 11.17 23.14 -21.23
C ILE A 106 11.36 24.50 -20.55
N ASP A 107 10.80 25.57 -21.11
CA ASP A 107 10.87 26.91 -20.53
C ASP A 107 10.19 26.98 -19.14
N THR A 108 9.20 26.12 -18.88
CA THR A 108 8.53 26.01 -17.57
C THR A 108 9.36 25.16 -16.60
N LEU A 109 9.89 24.03 -17.07
CA LEU A 109 10.79 23.16 -16.31
C LEU A 109 12.03 23.89 -15.79
N LYS A 110 12.68 24.71 -16.64
CA LYS A 110 13.84 25.52 -16.22
C LYS A 110 13.49 26.48 -15.09
N ARG A 111 12.32 27.12 -15.18
CA ARG A 111 11.81 28.05 -14.17
C ARG A 111 11.53 27.37 -12.83
N GLU A 112 11.02 26.14 -12.87
CA GLU A 112 10.79 25.31 -11.67
C GLU A 112 12.09 24.80 -11.06
N LEU A 113 13.09 24.50 -11.89
CA LEU A 113 14.42 24.02 -11.46
C LEU A 113 15.36 25.13 -10.98
N GLY A 114 14.98 26.40 -11.15
CA GLY A 114 15.76 27.56 -10.70
C GLY A 114 17.01 27.85 -11.55
N GLU A 115 16.99 27.46 -12.83
CA GLU A 115 18.02 27.84 -13.83
C GLU A 115 17.64 29.10 -14.60
#